data_AF-A0A059CB80-F1
#
_entry.id   AF-A0A059CB80-F1
#
_cell.length_a   1.000
_cell.length_b   1.000
_cell.length_c   1.000
_cell.angle_alpha   90.00
_cell.angle_beta   90.00
_cell.angle_gamma   90.00
#
_symmetry.space_group_name_H-M   'P 1'
#
loop_
_entity.id
_entity.type
_entity.pdbx_description
1 polymer ?
#
loop_
_entity_poly.entity_id
_entity_poly.type
_entity_poly.pdbx_seq_one_letter_code
_entity_poly.pdbx_strand_id
1 'polypeptide(L)'
;MRKTLIQNTIPIFIELERLLESKKSPLTGSLMDCLRLLLKDYTNEIDEISVAHKQLQRELLYDSINMNLQRRCSEATARSVLKDVNKGTSTPALSSLKVPKVKSCNGPTGSGGAPSNRPREVMESLRRQPFSSDDEG
;
A
#
# COMPACT_ATOMS: atom_id res chain seq x y z
N MET A 1 6.60 -2.65 28.18
CA MET A 1 7.28 -3.00 29.45
C MET A 1 7.08 -4.44 29.90
N ARG A 2 5.89 -5.05 29.77
CA ARG A 2 5.62 -6.42 30.27
C ARG A 2 6.44 -7.53 29.59
N LYS A 3 6.78 -7.38 28.30
CA LYS A 3 7.72 -8.30 27.60
C LYS A 3 9.07 -8.41 28.29
N THR A 4 9.67 -7.28 28.67
CA THR A 4 10.96 -7.24 29.39
C THR A 4 10.85 -7.91 30.76
N LEU A 5 9.75 -7.67 31.47
CA LEU A 5 9.50 -8.33 32.76
C LEU A 5 9.48 -9.85 32.60
N ILE A 6 8.73 -10.37 31.63
CA ILE A 6 8.58 -11.81 31.38
C ILE A 6 9.90 -12.44 30.91
N GLN A 7 10.58 -11.77 29.98
CA GLN A 7 11.87 -12.23 29.47
C GLN A 7 12.92 -12.32 30.58
N ASN A 8 12.82 -11.47 31.61
CA ASN A 8 13.74 -11.48 32.75
C ASN A 8 13.31 -12.42 33.88
N THR A 9 12.00 -12.57 34.14
CA THR A 9 11.51 -13.35 35.29
C THR A 9 11.31 -14.83 34.97
N ILE A 10 10.90 -15.21 33.76
CA ILE A 10 10.69 -16.63 33.41
C ILE A 10 11.96 -17.48 33.66
N PRO A 11 13.17 -17.08 33.21
CA PRO A 11 14.37 -17.88 33.46
C PRO A 11 14.61 -18.10 34.95
N ILE A 12 14.48 -17.04 35.76
CA ILE A 12 14.66 -17.10 37.21
C ILE A 12 13.66 -18.06 37.86
N PHE A 13 12.38 -18.01 37.45
CA PHE A 13 11.36 -18.92 37.98
C PHE A 13 11.62 -20.38 37.58
N ILE A 14 12.11 -20.65 36.37
CA ILE A 14 12.50 -21.99 35.92
C ILE A 14 13.64 -22.55 36.79
N GLU A 15 14.67 -21.75 37.05
CA GLU A 15 15.78 -22.16 37.93
C GLU A 15 15.30 -22.45 39.36
N LEU A 16 14.42 -21.59 39.91
CA LEU A 16 13.86 -21.74 41.24
C LEU A 16 12.98 -22.98 41.36
N GLU A 17 12.11 -23.22 40.38
CA GLU A 17 11.24 -24.39 40.33
C GLU A 17 12.07 -25.68 40.35
N ARG A 18 13.08 -25.77 39.46
CA ARG A 18 13.99 -26.93 39.40
C ARG A 18 14.71 -27.15 40.73
N LEU A 19 15.14 -26.08 41.40
CA LEU A 19 15.81 -26.15 42.70
C LEU A 19 14.86 -26.68 43.78
N LEU A 20 13.64 -26.13 43.88
CA LEU A 20 12.66 -26.50 44.89
C LEU A 20 12.14 -27.94 44.68
N GLU A 21 11.94 -28.35 43.43
CA GLU A 21 11.60 -29.73 43.08
C GLU A 21 12.70 -30.71 43.46
N SER A 22 13.97 -30.38 43.20
CA SER A 22 15.11 -31.22 43.58
C SER A 22 15.22 -31.43 45.10
N LYS A 23 14.70 -30.48 45.89
CA LYS A 23 14.66 -30.51 47.35
C LYS A 23 13.35 -31.06 47.89
N LYS A 24 12.38 -31.45 47.04
CA LYS A 24 11.03 -31.86 47.43
C LYS A 24 10.37 -30.82 48.37
N SER A 25 10.64 -29.54 48.12
CA SER A 25 10.21 -28.46 48.99
C SER A 25 8.70 -28.25 48.88
N PRO A 26 7.98 -28.02 49.99
CA PRO A 26 6.56 -27.67 49.94
C PRO A 26 6.32 -26.30 49.28
N LEU A 27 7.37 -25.50 49.09
CA LEU A 27 7.30 -24.17 48.48
C LEU A 27 7.08 -24.20 46.96
N THR A 28 7.25 -25.35 46.29
CA THR A 28 7.01 -25.46 44.84
C THR A 28 5.58 -25.07 44.48
N GLY A 29 4.59 -25.45 45.29
CA GLY A 29 3.19 -25.06 45.08
C GLY A 29 3.00 -23.53 45.13
N SER A 30 3.52 -22.89 46.18
CA SER A 30 3.45 -21.44 46.34
C SER A 30 4.20 -20.68 45.25
N LEU A 31 5.33 -21.21 44.76
CA LEU A 31 6.06 -20.63 43.62
C LEU A 31 5.21 -20.68 42.35
N MET A 32 4.57 -21.82 42.06
CA MET A 32 3.73 -21.98 40.88
C MET A 32 2.46 -21.14 40.94
N ASP A 33 1.88 -20.96 42.13
CA ASP A 33 0.76 -20.03 42.33
C ASP A 33 1.19 -18.57 42.06
N CYS A 34 2.37 -18.18 42.56
CA CYS A 34 2.95 -16.87 42.29
C CYS A 34 3.22 -16.64 40.79
N LEU A 35 3.82 -17.63 40.11
CA LEU A 35 4.09 -17.56 38.67
C LEU A 35 2.80 -17.43 37.86
N ARG A 36 1.75 -18.18 38.23
CA ARG A 36 0.43 -18.07 37.60
C ARG A 36 -0.17 -16.67 37.77
N LEU A 37 -0.11 -16.08 38.96
CA LEU A 37 -0.57 -14.70 39.19
C LEU A 37 0.22 -13.68 38.36
N LEU A 38 1.55 -13.83 38.31
CA LEU A 38 2.43 -12.92 37.58
C LEU A 38 2.19 -12.93 36.06
N LEU A 39 1.87 -14.10 35.49
CA LEU A 39 1.71 -14.27 34.05
C LEU A 39 0.25 -14.12 33.55
N LYS A 40 -0.75 -14.15 34.44
CA LYS A 40 -2.17 -14.12 34.07
C LYS A 40 -2.54 -12.90 33.22
N ASP A 41 -2.13 -11.71 33.64
CA ASP A 41 -2.53 -10.48 32.95
C ASP A 41 -1.84 -10.33 31.58
N TYR A 42 -0.74 -11.05 31.36
CA TYR A 42 -0.05 -11.09 30.07
C TYR A 42 -0.73 -12.02 29.07
N THR A 43 -1.18 -13.20 29.50
CA THR A 43 -1.93 -14.10 28.61
C THR A 43 -3.22 -13.44 28.14
N ASN A 44 -3.92 -12.74 29.03
CA ASN A 44 -5.11 -11.98 28.69
C ASN A 44 -4.84 -10.85 27.68
N GLU A 45 -3.78 -10.06 27.89
CA GLU A 45 -3.40 -8.99 26.95
C GLU A 45 -3.06 -9.53 25.55
N ILE A 46 -2.38 -10.69 25.46
CA ILE A 46 -2.10 -11.34 24.17
C ILE A 46 -3.40 -11.75 23.46
N ASP A 47 -4.35 -12.32 24.19
CA ASP A 47 -5.62 -12.76 23.62
C ASP A 47 -6.44 -11.59 23.09
N GLU A 48 -6.48 -10.47 23.82
CA GLU A 48 -7.13 -9.23 23.38
C GLU A 48 -6.50 -8.67 22.10
N ILE A 49 -5.17 -8.61 22.04
CA ILE A 49 -4.42 -8.19 20.83
C ILE A 49 -4.72 -9.14 19.66
N SER A 50 -4.81 -10.45 19.91
CA SER A 50 -5.14 -11.44 18.89
C SER A 50 -6.55 -11.24 18.31
N VAL A 51 -7.53 -10.95 19.17
CA VAL A 51 -8.91 -10.62 18.74
C VAL A 51 -8.91 -9.34 17.90
N ALA A 52 -8.22 -8.30 18.34
CA ALA A 52 -8.11 -7.04 17.61
C ALA A 52 -7.48 -7.24 16.22
N HIS A 53 -6.40 -8.01 16.10
CA HIS A 53 -5.77 -8.32 14.82
C HIS A 53 -6.70 -9.05 13.84
N LYS A 54 -7.46 -10.04 14.32
CA LYS A 54 -8.43 -10.76 13.48
C LYS A 54 -9.53 -9.84 12.97
N GLN A 55 -9.97 -8.89 13.81
CA GLN A 55 -10.98 -7.92 13.42
C GLN A 55 -10.43 -6.94 12.37
N LEU A 56 -9.23 -6.40 12.59
CA LEU A 56 -8.57 -5.51 11.64
C LEU A 56 -8.35 -6.19 10.28
N GLN A 57 -7.96 -7.47 10.28
CA GLN A 57 -7.80 -8.26 9.06
C GLN A 57 -9.12 -8.38 8.27
N ARG A 58 -10.27 -8.52 8.95
CA ARG A 58 -11.59 -8.56 8.30
C ARG A 58 -11.98 -7.22 7.70
N GLU A 59 -11.71 -6.13 8.39
CA GLU A 59 -12.01 -4.77 7.92
C GLU A 59 -11.22 -4.43 6.66
N LEU A 60 -9.91 -4.69 6.66
CA LEU A 60 -9.05 -4.49 5.48
C LEU A 60 -9.53 -5.30 4.26
N LEU A 61 -9.97 -6.54 4.48
CA LEU A 61 -10.52 -7.36 3.40
C LEU A 61 -11.82 -6.77 2.86
N TYR A 62 -12.71 -6.35 3.74
CA TYR A 62 -13.99 -5.75 3.37
C TYR A 62 -13.79 -4.48 2.53
N ASP A 63 -12.91 -3.58 2.98
CA ASP A 63 -12.60 -2.34 2.27
C ASP A 63 -12.01 -2.60 0.89
N SER A 64 -11.06 -3.52 0.78
CA SER A 64 -10.47 -3.89 -0.52
C SER A 64 -11.52 -4.44 -1.48
N ILE A 65 -12.39 -5.35 -1.02
CA ILE A 65 -13.46 -5.92 -1.85
C ILE A 65 -14.41 -4.82 -2.31
N ASN A 66 -14.84 -3.94 -1.41
CA ASN A 66 -15.77 -2.87 -1.72
C ASN A 66 -15.16 -1.84 -2.70
N MET A 67 -13.92 -1.41 -2.46
CA MET A 67 -13.20 -0.53 -3.38
C MET A 67 -13.02 -1.17 -4.76
N ASN A 68 -12.69 -2.46 -4.82
CA ASN A 68 -12.58 -3.21 -6.07
C ASN A 68 -13.93 -3.28 -6.80
N LEU A 69 -15.02 -3.55 -6.09
CA LEU A 69 -16.38 -3.58 -6.65
C LEU A 69 -16.77 -2.22 -7.20
N GLN A 70 -16.54 -1.16 -6.42
CA GLN A 70 -16.87 0.21 -6.81
C GLN A 70 -16.09 0.64 -8.05
N ARG A 71 -14.81 0.27 -8.16
CA ARG A 71 -14.01 0.49 -9.37
C ARG A 71 -14.61 -0.20 -10.58
N ARG A 72 -15.01 -1.47 -10.45
CA ARG A 72 -15.63 -2.26 -11.53
C ARG A 72 -16.97 -1.67 -11.97
N CYS A 73 -17.81 -1.23 -11.04
CA CYS A 73 -19.08 -0.58 -11.35
C CYS A 73 -18.88 0.75 -12.10
N SER A 74 -17.92 1.56 -11.65
CA SER A 74 -17.57 2.81 -12.34
C SER A 74 -17.03 2.54 -13.75
N GLU A 75 -16.18 1.53 -13.94
CA GLU A 75 -15.68 1.12 -15.25
C GLU A 75 -16.80 0.63 -16.18
N ALA A 76 -17.72 -0.21 -15.67
CA ALA A 76 -18.87 -0.70 -16.42
C ALA A 76 -19.80 0.45 -16.85
N THR A 77 -20.01 1.42 -15.96
CA THR A 77 -20.81 2.62 -16.25
C THR A 77 -20.15 3.47 -17.33
N ALA A 78 -18.84 3.76 -17.20
CA ALA A 78 -18.09 4.49 -18.20
C ALA A 78 -18.14 3.79 -19.58
N ARG A 79 -17.99 2.46 -19.61
CA ARG A 79 -18.10 1.68 -20.85
C ARG A 79 -19.50 1.73 -21.46
N SER A 80 -20.57 1.65 -20.64
CA SER A 80 -21.94 1.76 -21.14
C SER A 80 -22.20 3.14 -21.76
N VAL A 81 -21.83 4.21 -21.04
CA VAL A 81 -22.00 5.59 -21.53
C VAL A 81 -21.25 5.79 -22.85
N LEU A 82 -20.00 5.32 -22.95
CA LEU A 82 -19.23 5.40 -24.19
C LEU A 82 -19.89 4.60 -25.34
N LYS A 83 -20.43 3.41 -25.04
CA LYS A 83 -21.12 2.57 -26.03
C LYS A 83 -22.40 3.22 -26.55
N ASP A 84 -23.16 3.88 -25.68
CA ASP A 84 -24.39 4.57 -26.05
C ASP A 84 -24.11 5.82 -26.90
N VAL A 85 -23.07 6.60 -26.56
CA VAL A 85 -22.58 7.71 -27.39
C VAL A 85 -22.15 7.20 -28.77
N ASN A 86 -21.45 6.07 -28.83
CA ASN A 86 -20.99 5.49 -30.10
C ASN A 86 -22.13 4.89 -30.95
N LYS A 87 -23.27 4.54 -30.35
CA LYS A 87 -24.47 4.05 -31.07
C LYS A 87 -25.34 5.19 -31.61
N GLY A 88 -25.38 6.33 -30.94
CA GLY A 88 -26.22 7.48 -31.31
C GLY A 88 -25.52 8.54 -32.16
N THR A 89 -24.18 8.51 -32.26
CA THR A 89 -23.43 9.48 -33.06
C THR A 89 -22.97 8.84 -34.37
N SER A 90 -23.54 9.29 -35.48
CA SER A 90 -22.97 9.06 -36.82
C SER A 90 -21.69 9.90 -36.89
N THR A 91 -20.61 9.45 -36.27
CA THR A 91 -19.32 10.13 -36.33
C THR A 91 -18.85 10.07 -37.79
N PRO A 92 -18.76 11.22 -38.49
CA PRO A 92 -18.29 11.22 -39.86
C PRO A 92 -16.81 10.80 -39.86
N ALA A 93 -16.41 10.01 -40.86
CA ALA A 93 -15.02 9.58 -41.00
C ALA A 93 -14.07 10.79 -40.95
N LEU A 94 -12.88 10.63 -40.38
CA LEU A 94 -11.90 11.72 -40.24
C LEU A 94 -11.58 12.40 -41.58
N SER A 95 -11.74 11.68 -42.69
CA SER A 95 -11.62 12.20 -44.07
C SER A 95 -12.70 13.22 -44.46
N SER A 96 -13.85 13.22 -43.78
CA SER A 96 -14.98 14.12 -44.03
C SER A 96 -14.91 15.42 -43.21
N LEU A 97 -13.98 15.53 -42.26
CA LEU A 97 -13.76 16.74 -41.48
C LEU A 97 -12.86 17.71 -42.26
N LYS A 98 -13.35 18.91 -42.56
CA LYS A 98 -12.52 20.00 -43.14
C LYS A 98 -11.49 20.41 -42.10
N VAL A 99 -10.24 20.01 -42.30
CA VAL A 99 -9.11 20.50 -41.50
C VAL A 99 -8.98 22.01 -41.66
N PRO A 100 -8.92 22.79 -40.55
CA PRO A 100 -8.62 24.21 -40.62
C PRO A 100 -7.26 24.41 -41.28
N LYS A 101 -7.26 25.09 -42.43
CA LYS A 101 -6.05 25.35 -43.21
C LYS A 101 -5.30 26.51 -42.57
N VAL A 102 -4.53 26.21 -41.52
CA VAL A 102 -3.59 27.15 -40.92
C VAL A 102 -2.56 27.53 -41.99
N LYS A 103 -2.50 28.81 -42.33
CA LYS A 103 -1.55 29.38 -43.28
C LYS A 103 -0.14 29.25 -42.70
N SER A 104 0.67 28.36 -43.25
CA SER A 104 2.11 28.33 -43.01
C SER A 104 2.73 29.63 -43.54
N CYS A 105 3.28 30.46 -42.65
CA CYS A 105 4.02 31.66 -43.01
C CYS A 105 5.44 31.28 -43.46
N ASN A 106 5.57 30.83 -44.71
CA ASN A 106 6.88 30.69 -45.34
C ASN A 106 7.22 32.02 -46.02
N GLY A 107 8.01 32.85 -45.31
CA GLY A 107 8.68 34.01 -45.91
C GLY A 107 9.81 33.57 -46.86
N PRO A 108 10.15 34.36 -47.89
CA PRO A 108 11.11 33.94 -48.91
C PRO A 108 12.55 33.93 -48.38
N THR A 109 13.27 32.92 -48.84
CA THR A 109 14.72 32.70 -48.79
C THR A 109 15.56 33.87 -49.33
N GLY A 110 16.66 34.21 -48.64
CA GLY A 110 17.68 35.17 -49.10
C GLY A 110 18.87 35.35 -48.15
N SER A 111 19.76 34.34 -48.11
CA SER A 111 21.19 34.28 -47.70
C SER A 111 21.78 35.07 -46.52
N GLY A 112 22.39 34.32 -45.58
CA GLY A 112 23.72 34.64 -45.01
C GLY A 112 23.82 34.64 -43.47
N GLY A 113 24.35 33.57 -42.87
CA GLY A 113 24.83 33.56 -41.47
C GLY A 113 24.44 32.33 -40.63
N ALA A 114 25.42 31.78 -39.90
CA ALA A 114 25.42 30.52 -39.16
C ALA A 114 24.54 30.49 -37.87
N PRO A 115 24.34 29.31 -37.22
CA PRO A 115 23.16 28.98 -36.41
C PRO A 115 23.38 29.07 -34.88
N SER A 116 22.35 29.44 -34.12
CA SER A 116 22.16 29.14 -32.68
C SER A 116 20.86 29.81 -32.21
N ASN A 117 19.93 29.28 -31.43
CA ASN A 117 19.58 27.98 -30.87
C ASN A 117 18.24 28.22 -30.11
N ARG A 118 17.46 27.16 -29.85
CA ARG A 118 16.19 27.08 -29.08
C ARG A 118 14.88 27.44 -29.81
N PRO A 119 13.81 26.60 -29.66
CA PRO A 119 13.48 25.85 -28.44
C PRO A 119 13.20 24.35 -28.69
N ARG A 120 14.23 23.51 -28.58
CA ARG A 120 14.06 22.04 -28.43
C ARG A 120 13.73 21.63 -26.98
N GLU A 121 14.02 22.52 -26.04
CA GLU A 121 13.94 22.28 -24.60
C GLU A 121 12.50 22.10 -24.11
N VAL A 122 11.51 22.70 -24.79
CA VAL A 122 10.09 22.61 -24.39
C VAL A 122 9.52 21.20 -24.64
N MET A 123 10.04 20.47 -25.63
CA MET A 123 9.57 19.10 -25.91
C MET A 123 10.23 18.04 -25.02
N GLU A 124 11.40 18.35 -24.44
CA GLU A 124 12.08 17.46 -23.50
C GLU A 124 11.26 17.31 -22.20
N SER A 125 10.60 18.39 -21.76
CA SER A 125 9.76 18.42 -20.55
C SER A 125 8.52 17.53 -20.59
N LEU A 126 8.12 17.04 -21.77
CA LEU A 126 6.99 16.12 -21.94
C LEU A 126 7.41 14.66 -22.01
N ARG A 127 8.71 14.37 -22.03
CA ARG A 127 9.22 12.99 -22.00
C ARG A 127 9.08 12.46 -20.58
N ARG A 128 8.11 11.55 -20.37
CA ARG A 128 7.88 10.87 -19.09
C ARG A 128 9.20 10.24 -18.59
N GLN A 129 9.64 10.67 -17.41
CA GLN A 129 10.76 10.05 -16.70
C GLN A 129 10.35 8.63 -16.23
N PRO A 130 11.18 7.60 -16.44
CA PRO A 130 10.96 6.30 -15.80
C PRO A 130 11.12 6.46 -14.28
N PHE A 131 10.20 5.86 -13.51
CA PHE A 131 10.37 5.75 -12.06
C PHE A 131 11.59 4.86 -11.77
N SER A 132 12.67 5.43 -11.23
CA SER A 132 13.73 4.64 -10.60
C SER A 132 13.25 4.23 -9.22
N SER A 133 12.72 3.01 -9.12
CA SER A 133 12.62 2.30 -7.85
C SER A 133 14.02 1.82 -7.50
N ASP A 134 14.72 2.59 -6.66
CA ASP A 134 15.89 2.06 -5.97
C ASP A 134 15.40 1.14 -4.85
N ASP A 135 15.75 -0.13 -5.03
CA ASP A 135 15.63 -1.27 -4.14
C ASP A 135 16.69 -1.11 -3.04
N GLU A 136 16.28 -0.88 -1.80
CA GLU A 136 17.16 -0.89 -0.62
C GLU A 136 17.39 -2.36 -0.21
N GLY A 137 18.63 -2.83 -0.41
CA GLY A 137 19.14 -4.10 0.09
C GLY A 137 20.06 -3.93 1.29
#